data_AF-A0A523Y8P1-F1
#
_entry.id   AF-A0A523Y8P1-F1
#
_cell.length_a   1.000
_cell.length_b   1.000
_cell.length_c   1.000
_cell.angle_alpha   90.00
_cell.angle_beta   90.00
_cell.angle_gamma   90.00
#
_symmetry.space_group_name_H-M   'P 1'
#
loop_
_entity.id
_entity.type
_entity.pdbx_description
1 polymer ?
#
loop_
_entity_poly.entity_id
_entity_poly.type
_entity_poly.pdbx_seq_one_letter_code
_entity_poly.pdbx_strand_id
1 'polypeptide(L)'
;MHSPMEEIDKALDVLGLPKLISKTDIKKQYHFFAKKYHPDLGGDVQKMEQINHAYKLLMKYIEEFRYTFDEEEISKQFPGANHAQRFRP
;
A
#
# COMPACT_ATOMS: atom_id res chain seq x y z
N MET A 1 15.61 -14.42 10.74
CA MET A 1 14.97 -13.11 10.91
C MET A 1 14.78 -12.54 9.53
N HIS A 2 13.54 -12.25 9.12
CA HIS A 2 13.32 -11.54 7.86
C HIS A 2 13.61 -10.05 8.08
N SER A 3 14.14 -9.39 7.05
CA SER A 3 14.29 -7.94 7.10
C SER A 3 12.92 -7.27 6.87
N PRO A 4 12.68 -6.06 7.41
CA PRO A 4 11.43 -5.34 7.16
C PRO A 4 11.11 -5.17 5.66
N MET A 5 12.14 -5.06 4.82
CA MET A 5 12.00 -4.96 3.37
C MET A 5 11.44 -6.26 2.75
N GLU A 6 11.93 -7.43 3.18
CA GLU A 6 11.43 -8.73 2.72
C GLU A 6 9.97 -8.95 3.14
N GLU A 7 9.58 -8.52 4.33
CA GLU A 7 8.20 -8.66 4.82
C GLU A 7 7.24 -7.77 4.02
N ILE A 8 7.64 -6.55 3.67
CA ILE A 8 6.85 -5.65 2.82
C ILE A 8 6.72 -6.21 1.41
N ASP A 9 7.82 -6.67 0.80
CA ASP A 9 7.78 -7.25 -0.56
C ASP A 9 6.86 -8.49 -0.59
N LYS A 10 6.93 -9.37 0.41
CA LYS A 10 6.00 -10.50 0.53
C LYS A 10 4.54 -10.06 0.70
N ALA A 11 4.28 -9.01 1.48
CA ALA A 11 2.92 -8.50 1.67
C ALA A 11 2.34 -7.89 0.38
N LEU A 12 3.18 -7.22 -0.41
CA LEU A 12 2.82 -6.75 -1.74
C LEU A 12 2.49 -7.93 -2.67
N ASP A 13 3.29 -9.01 -2.66
CA ASP A 13 3.04 -10.21 -3.45
C ASP A 13 1.72 -10.91 -3.06
N VAL A 14 1.46 -11.06 -1.76
CA VAL A 14 0.20 -11.65 -1.24
C VAL A 14 -1.02 -10.86 -1.70
N LEU A 15 -0.91 -9.53 -1.73
CA LEU A 15 -1.96 -8.67 -2.24
C LEU A 15 -1.85 -8.41 -3.74
N GLY A 16 -0.88 -8.98 -4.47
CA GLY A 16 -0.72 -8.74 -5.91
C GLY A 16 -0.57 -7.25 -6.27
N LEU A 17 0.11 -6.48 -5.44
CA LEU A 17 0.29 -5.03 -5.59
C LEU A 17 1.69 -4.71 -6.13
N PRO A 18 1.84 -3.72 -7.04
CA PRO A 18 3.15 -3.20 -7.42
C PRO A 18 3.75 -2.31 -6.32
N LYS A 19 5.04 -1.94 -6.46
CA LYS A 19 5.75 -1.10 -5.48
C LYS A 19 5.30 0.36 -5.43
N LEU A 20 4.67 0.87 -6.50
CA LEU A 20 4.14 2.23 -6.56
C LEU A 20 2.61 2.19 -6.48
N ILE A 21 2.09 2.38 -5.27
CA ILE A 21 0.67 2.23 -4.94
C ILE A 21 0.22 3.28 -3.92
N SER A 22 -1.08 3.55 -3.91
CA SER A 22 -1.73 4.38 -2.90
C SER A 22 -2.33 3.55 -1.76
N LYS A 23 -2.63 4.22 -0.63
CA LYS A 23 -3.46 3.65 0.45
C LYS A 23 -4.80 3.10 -0.08
N THR A 24 -5.38 3.73 -1.08
CA THR A 24 -6.65 3.26 -1.66
C THR A 24 -6.49 1.99 -2.47
N ASP A 25 -5.34 1.76 -3.10
CA ASP A 25 -5.07 0.54 -3.85
C ASP A 25 -4.93 -0.66 -2.92
N ILE A 26 -4.23 -0.49 -1.79
CA ILE A 26 -4.13 -1.51 -0.73
C ILE A 26 -5.52 -1.94 -0.27
N LYS A 27 -6.38 -0.97 0.06
CA LYS A 27 -7.75 -1.25 0.52
C LYS A 27 -8.59 -1.96 -0.54
N LYS A 28 -8.58 -1.47 -1.78
CA LYS A 28 -9.33 -2.07 -2.88
C LYS A 28 -8.94 -3.54 -3.08
N GLN A 29 -7.63 -3.79 -3.09
CA GLN A 29 -7.10 -5.11 -3.36
C GLN A 29 -7.34 -6.09 -2.20
N TYR A 30 -7.24 -5.60 -0.96
CA TYR A 30 -7.67 -6.34 0.22
C TYR A 30 -9.15 -6.74 0.13
N HIS A 31 -10.06 -5.82 -0.16
CA HIS A 31 -11.49 -6.14 -0.27
C HIS A 31 -11.78 -7.13 -1.40
N PHE A 32 -11.08 -7.01 -2.53
CA PHE A 32 -11.18 -7.96 -3.63
C PHE A 32 -10.79 -9.38 -3.20
N PHE A 33 -9.63 -9.53 -2.56
CA PHE A 33 -9.16 -10.84 -2.11
C PHE A 33 -9.93 -11.39 -0.92
N ALA A 34 -10.34 -10.54 0.02
CA ALA A 34 -11.19 -10.92 1.14
C ALA A 34 -12.50 -11.52 0.65
N LYS A 35 -13.18 -10.90 -0.32
CA LYS A 35 -14.41 -11.45 -0.91
C LYS A 35 -14.15 -12.78 -1.64
N LYS A 36 -13.00 -12.93 -2.28
CA LYS A 36 -12.64 -14.14 -3.03
C LYS A 36 -12.31 -15.33 -2.13
N TYR A 37 -11.66 -15.09 -0.99
CA TYR A 37 -11.14 -16.14 -0.12
C TYR A 37 -11.83 -16.21 1.25
N HIS A 38 -12.93 -15.49 1.45
CA HIS A 38 -13.68 -15.52 2.71
C HIS A 38 -14.16 -16.95 3.02
N PRO A 39 -13.91 -17.48 4.23
CA PRO A 39 -14.32 -18.84 4.59
C PRO A 39 -15.83 -19.04 4.51
N ASP A 40 -16.63 -18.04 4.93
CA ASP A 40 -18.10 -18.11 4.83
C ASP A 40 -18.63 -18.21 3.38
N LEU A 41 -17.80 -17.89 2.39
CA LEU A 41 -18.12 -17.99 0.97
C LEU A 41 -17.47 -19.23 0.32
N GLY A 42 -17.01 -20.19 1.12
CA GLY A 42 -16.31 -21.40 0.65
C GLY A 42 -14.83 -21.17 0.31
N GLY A 43 -14.25 -20.08 0.83
CA GLY A 43 -12.83 -19.76 0.69
C GLY A 43 -11.93 -20.52 1.67
N ASP A 44 -10.66 -20.12 1.69
CA ASP A 44 -9.60 -20.78 2.45
C ASP A 44 -9.18 -19.90 3.63
N VAL A 45 -9.33 -20.44 4.85
CA VAL A 45 -9.00 -19.75 6.10
C VAL A 45 -7.53 -19.33 6.14
N GLN A 46 -6.61 -20.19 5.69
CA GLN A 46 -5.17 -19.90 5.71
C GLN A 46 -4.82 -18.79 4.72
N LYS A 47 -5.43 -18.79 3.53
CA LYS A 47 -5.26 -17.69 2.58
C LYS A 47 -5.82 -16.39 3.11
N MET A 48 -7.00 -16.43 3.72
CA MET A 48 -7.61 -15.23 4.33
C MET A 48 -6.74 -14.67 5.46
N GLU A 49 -6.13 -15.54 6.27
CA GLU A 49 -5.17 -15.12 7.31
C GLU A 49 -3.93 -14.44 6.72
N GLN A 50 -3.35 -14.99 5.65
CA GLN A 50 -2.22 -14.38 4.93
C GLN A 50 -2.58 -13.00 4.37
N ILE A 51 -3.76 -12.86 3.75
CA ILE A 51 -4.28 -11.60 3.23
C ILE A 51 -4.46 -10.57 4.34
N ASN A 52 -5.04 -10.98 5.46
CA ASN A 52 -5.23 -10.13 6.64
C ASN A 52 -3.89 -9.65 7.21
N HIS A 53 -2.91 -10.54 7.28
CA HIS A 53 -1.57 -10.23 7.78
C HIS A 53 -0.86 -9.22 6.87
N ALA A 54 -0.83 -9.48 5.56
CA ALA A 54 -0.25 -8.59 4.57
C ALA A 54 -0.89 -7.19 4.61
N TYR A 55 -2.22 -7.12 4.66
CA TYR A 55 -2.95 -5.86 4.78
C TYR A 55 -2.57 -5.08 6.04
N LYS A 56 -2.56 -5.74 7.21
CA LYS A 56 -2.18 -5.10 8.48
C LYS A 56 -0.75 -4.56 8.45
N LEU A 57 0.19 -5.32 7.89
CA LEU A 57 1.58 -4.90 7.79
C LEU A 57 1.74 -3.66 6.92
N LEU A 58 1.17 -3.66 5.70
CA LEU A 58 1.26 -2.52 4.79
C LEU A 58 0.58 -1.28 5.37
N MET A 59 -0.60 -1.46 6.00
CA MET A 59 -1.33 -0.36 6.63
C MET A 59 -0.54 0.25 7.79
N LYS A 60 0.05 -0.58 8.64
CA LYS A 60 0.93 -0.12 9.72
C LYS A 60 2.11 0.68 9.17
N TYR A 61 2.78 0.16 8.14
CA TYR A 61 3.93 0.84 7.52
C TYR A 61 3.58 2.24 7.01
N ILE A 62 2.46 2.39 6.30
CA ILE A 62 2.07 3.70 5.74
C ILE A 62 1.48 4.65 6.80
N GLU A 63 0.83 4.13 7.85
CA GLU A 63 0.24 4.95 8.92
C GLU A 63 1.29 5.46 9.90
N GLU A 64 2.40 4.74 10.05
CA GLU A 64 3.56 5.16 10.85
C GLU A 64 4.56 6.01 10.05
N PHE A 65 4.29 6.27 8.77
CA PHE A 65 5.17 7.05 7.91
C PHE A 65 5.28 8.50 8.42
N ARG A 66 6.52 8.98 8.55
CA ARG A 66 6.80 10.36 8.96
C ARG A 66 7.08 11.19 7.72
N TYR A 67 6.50 12.38 7.69
CA TYR A 67 6.67 13.33 6.61
C TYR A 67 7.56 14.47 7.10
N THR A 68 8.48 14.90 6.26
CA THR A 68 9.30 16.10 6.45
C THR A 68 8.55 17.37 6.06
N PHE A 69 7.61 17.27 5.13
CA PHE A 69 6.89 18.39 4.51
C PHE A 69 7.82 19.43 3.88
N ASP A 70 9.03 19.04 3.49
CA ASP A 70 9.94 19.90 2.76
C ASP A 70 9.60 19.97 1.26
N GLU A 71 10.23 20.91 0.56
CA GLU A 71 9.99 21.16 -0.87
C GLU A 71 10.34 19.94 -1.73
N GLU A 72 11.39 19.19 -1.38
CA GLU A 72 11.80 18.00 -2.12
C GLU A 72 10.76 16.88 -2.02
N GLU A 73 10.26 16.62 -0.81
CA GLU A 73 9.22 15.62 -0.56
C GLU A 73 7.91 16.01 -1.27
N ILE A 74 7.47 17.26 -1.12
CA ILE A 74 6.24 17.74 -1.75
C ILE A 74 6.36 17.68 -3.29
N SER A 75 7.51 18.03 -3.85
CA SER A 75 7.76 17.95 -5.30
C SER A 75 7.68 16.51 -5.83
N LYS A 76 8.21 15.53 -5.07
CA LYS A 76 8.12 14.10 -5.42
C LYS A 76 6.68 13.57 -5.33
N GLN A 77 5.92 14.00 -4.33
CA GLN A 77 4.53 13.57 -4.16
C GLN A 77 3.55 14.27 -5.12
N PHE A 78 3.84 15.51 -5.51
CA PHE A 78 3.02 16.35 -6.39
C PHE A 78 3.83 16.91 -7.57
N PRO A 79 4.31 16.07 -8.51
CA PRO A 79 5.18 16.52 -9.59
C PRO A 79 4.53 17.58 -10.50
N GLY A 80 3.19 17.63 -10.56
CA GLY A 80 2.43 18.63 -11.32
C GLY A 80 2.28 20.00 -10.64
N ALA A 81 2.48 20.13 -9.33
CA ALA A 81 2.28 21.39 -8.61
C ALA A 81 3.33 22.45 -8.99
N ASN A 82 4.54 22.02 -9.33
CA ASN A 82 5.64 22.90 -9.75
C ASN A 82 5.47 23.45 -11.18
N HIS A 83 4.59 22.86 -12.00
CA HIS A 83 4.32 23.38 -13.35
C HIS A 83 3.53 24.71 -13.31
N ALA A 84 2.68 24.93 -12.30
CA ALA A 84 1.87 26.14 -12.21
C ALA A 84 2.66 27.41 -11.84
N GLN A 85 3.81 27.27 -11.17
CA GLN A 85 4.63 28.42 -10.76
C GLN A 85 5.53 28.94 -11.89
N ARG A 86 5.88 28.09 -12.86
CA ARG A 86 6.81 28.42 -13.95
C ARG A 86 6.18 29.18 -15.13
N PHE A 87 4.84 29.25 -15.16
CA PHE A 87 4.05 29.94 -16.20
C PHE A 87 3.20 31.09 -15.63
N ARG A 88 3.64 31.72 -14.53
CA ARG A 88 3.09 33.03 -14.15
C ARG A 88 3.73 34.09 -15.07
N PRO A 89 2.93 34.89 -15.82
CA PRO A 89 3.46 35.94 -16.70
C PRO A 89 4.14 37.07 -15.93
#